data_AF-A0A259LSM5-F1
#
_entry.id   AF-A0A259LSM5-F1
#
_cell.length_a   1.000
_cell.length_b   1.000
_cell.length_c   1.000
_cell.angle_alpha   90.00
_cell.angle_beta   90.00
_cell.angle_gamma   90.00
#
_symmetry.space_group_name_H-M   'P 1'
#
loop_
_entity.id
_entity.type
_entity.pdbx_description
1 polymer ?
#
loop_
_entity_poly.entity_id
_entity_poly.type
_entity_poly.pdbx_seq_one_letter_code
_entity_poly.pdbx_strand_id
1 'polypeptide(L)'
;MIISPAKTLDYDSPLATQTHTQPEFLDDACELIDQLKTLEPHQVSNLMSISEKLGQLNADRFQSWHTPFTQDNARQAVLAFKGDVYTGLEAESFNEDDFAFAQKHLRILSGLYGLLKPLDLMQPYRLEMGTKFENRRGKDLYEFWGRKLTDALKASIEEADTKNRLEDLYLPYKPKRRTKAQIAREAGLEPLADALYNDPAQDPETLAAGYLNKDAGVEGTKAALEGARYILMERFAEDAELLGSLREFIWHNGQLKVTVVDGKENEGAKFRDYFDHVEPLKKVPSHRALAILRGRNEGVLAYSIVMNDEPEDRRQPHPAEQRIAAHWRIRDNGRPADKWLSEVVRWTWRVKLSTQIETDLMGQVREAAEAEAINVFAANLKDLLLLAPAGPRPTLGLYPGLRTGVKVAVIDGTGQVVDHGAIFPHAPQNKWEPSIAQLAAWCQKYRIELVAIGNGTASRETEKLVGDLCKRYPELKLARIVVNESGASIYSASEFASRELPDLDVTIRGAVSIARRLQDPLAELVKI
;
A
#
# COMPACT_ATOMS: atom_id res chain seq x y z
N MET A 1 -13.37 -6.60 4.97
CA MET A 1 -13.29 -6.59 6.44
C MET A 1 -13.41 -8.02 6.95
N ILE A 2 -12.64 -8.42 7.98
CA ILE A 2 -12.71 -9.77 8.56
C ILE A 2 -13.02 -9.64 10.05
N ILE A 3 -13.99 -10.39 10.54
CA ILE A 3 -14.35 -10.43 11.96
C ILE A 3 -14.37 -11.86 12.49
N SER A 4 -14.25 -11.99 13.81
CA SER A 4 -14.35 -13.29 14.48
C SER A 4 -15.82 -13.65 14.76
N PRO A 5 -16.17 -14.95 14.82
CA PRO A 5 -17.48 -15.42 15.25
C PRO A 5 -17.75 -15.01 16.70
N ALA A 6 -19.00 -14.70 17.02
CA ALA A 6 -19.40 -14.53 18.41
C ALA A 6 -19.67 -15.90 19.09
N LYS A 7 -19.48 -15.96 20.41
CA LYS A 7 -19.75 -17.17 21.21
C LYS A 7 -21.25 -17.38 21.44
N THR A 8 -22.01 -16.29 21.49
CA THR A 8 -23.46 -16.32 21.65
C THR A 8 -24.11 -16.30 20.28
N LEU A 9 -25.17 -17.08 20.14
CA LEU A 9 -25.93 -17.22 18.90
C LEU A 9 -27.39 -16.83 19.14
N ASP A 10 -28.03 -16.27 18.13
CA ASP A 10 -29.44 -15.89 18.11
C ASP A 10 -30.13 -16.59 16.94
N TYR A 11 -31.03 -17.52 17.24
CA TYR A 11 -31.81 -18.24 16.23
C TYR A 11 -33.31 -17.96 16.36
N ASP A 12 -33.70 -17.15 17.35
CA ASP A 12 -35.11 -16.96 17.72
C ASP A 12 -35.64 -15.59 17.25
N SER A 13 -34.78 -14.59 17.12
CA SER A 13 -35.18 -13.24 16.69
C SER A 13 -35.71 -13.23 15.25
N PRO A 14 -36.64 -12.33 14.89
CA PRO A 14 -37.10 -12.18 13.50
C PRO A 14 -35.93 -11.93 12.53
N LEU A 15 -36.07 -12.41 11.29
CA LEU A 15 -35.08 -12.17 10.23
C LEU A 15 -35.35 -10.82 9.56
N ALA A 16 -34.31 -10.01 9.42
CA ALA A 16 -34.37 -8.75 8.67
C ALA A 16 -34.40 -8.96 7.15
N THR A 17 -33.95 -10.12 6.64
CA THR A 17 -34.04 -10.48 5.22
C THR A 17 -34.29 -11.99 5.03
N GLN A 18 -34.92 -12.34 3.91
CA GLN A 18 -35.06 -13.72 3.44
C GLN A 18 -33.95 -14.11 2.46
N THR A 19 -33.19 -13.13 1.96
CA THR A 19 -32.05 -13.36 1.06
C THR A 19 -30.97 -14.14 1.81
N HIS A 20 -30.45 -15.18 1.18
CA HIS A 20 -29.42 -16.03 1.77
C HIS A 20 -28.53 -16.67 0.70
N THR A 21 -27.36 -17.13 1.14
CA THR A 21 -26.38 -17.88 0.36
C THR A 21 -25.96 -19.14 1.12
N GLN A 22 -25.11 -19.96 0.50
CA GLN A 22 -24.57 -21.17 1.12
C GLN A 22 -23.07 -20.98 1.41
N PRO A 23 -22.56 -21.51 2.53
CA PRO A 23 -21.13 -21.48 2.82
C PRO A 23 -20.31 -22.09 1.69
N GLU A 24 -19.26 -21.40 1.27
CA GLU A 24 -18.35 -21.86 0.21
C GLU A 24 -17.67 -23.18 0.57
N PHE A 25 -17.35 -23.37 1.85
CA PHE A 25 -16.63 -24.54 2.37
C PHE A 25 -17.54 -25.55 3.08
N LEU A 26 -18.79 -25.68 2.64
CA LEU A 26 -19.76 -26.56 3.30
C LEU A 26 -19.34 -28.04 3.30
N ASP A 27 -18.69 -28.52 2.24
CA ASP A 27 -18.16 -29.90 2.18
C ASP A 27 -17.04 -30.12 3.19
N ASP A 28 -16.15 -29.14 3.37
CA ASP A 28 -15.10 -29.18 4.39
C ASP A 28 -15.71 -29.14 5.80
N ALA A 29 -16.77 -28.36 6.02
CA ALA A 29 -17.51 -28.32 7.28
C ALA A 29 -18.18 -29.67 7.58
N CYS A 30 -18.73 -30.37 6.57
CA CYS A 30 -19.26 -31.73 6.71
C CYS A 30 -18.18 -32.71 7.20
N GLU A 31 -16.96 -32.63 6.67
CA GLU A 31 -15.87 -33.50 7.11
C GLU A 31 -15.48 -33.27 8.59
N LEU A 32 -15.47 -32.01 9.03
CA LEU A 32 -15.21 -31.68 10.43
C LEU A 32 -16.33 -32.13 11.35
N ILE A 33 -17.58 -31.84 10.98
CA ILE A 33 -18.72 -32.12 11.85
C ILE A 33 -18.96 -33.61 12.03
N ASP A 34 -18.70 -34.42 11.00
CA ASP A 34 -18.79 -35.88 11.09
C ASP A 34 -17.80 -36.47 12.11
N GLN A 35 -16.62 -35.85 12.26
CA GLN A 35 -15.66 -36.23 13.29
C GLN A 35 -16.06 -35.69 14.67
N LEU A 36 -16.60 -34.47 14.74
CA LEU A 36 -17.08 -33.89 16.00
C LEU A 36 -18.29 -34.64 16.58
N LYS A 37 -19.15 -35.21 15.72
CA LYS A 37 -20.28 -36.06 16.11
C LYS A 37 -19.86 -37.37 16.81
N THR A 38 -18.61 -37.78 16.72
CA THR A 38 -18.15 -38.99 17.45
C THR A 38 -17.72 -38.68 18.88
N LEU A 39 -17.68 -37.40 19.27
CA LEU A 39 -17.25 -36.99 20.60
C LEU A 39 -18.40 -37.04 21.60
N GLU A 40 -18.11 -37.61 22.77
CA GLU A 40 -19.01 -37.56 23.92
C GLU A 40 -19.01 -36.16 24.55
N PRO A 41 -20.10 -35.73 25.22
CA PRO A 41 -20.23 -34.40 25.83
C PRO A 41 -19.03 -33.96 26.69
N HIS A 42 -18.48 -34.87 27.50
CA HIS A 42 -17.31 -34.58 28.34
C HIS A 42 -16.03 -34.34 27.52
N GLN A 43 -15.88 -35.00 26.36
CA GLN A 43 -14.77 -34.79 25.44
C GLN A 43 -14.91 -33.42 24.76
N VAL A 44 -16.13 -33.02 24.39
CA VAL A 44 -16.42 -31.69 23.85
C VAL A 44 -16.10 -30.58 24.87
N SER A 45 -16.47 -30.78 26.14
CA SER A 45 -16.09 -29.88 27.23
C SER A 45 -14.58 -29.71 27.37
N ASN A 46 -13.84 -30.82 27.37
CA ASN A 46 -12.38 -30.81 27.48
C ASN A 46 -11.72 -30.16 26.26
N LEU A 47 -12.17 -30.49 25.04
CA LEU A 47 -11.64 -29.98 23.79
C LEU A 47 -11.70 -28.44 23.72
N MET A 48 -12.82 -27.87 24.16
CA MET A 48 -13.06 -26.42 24.09
C MET A 48 -12.79 -25.68 25.40
N SER A 49 -12.38 -26.38 26.46
CA SER A 49 -12.20 -25.82 27.81
C SER A 49 -13.44 -25.07 28.31
N ILE A 50 -14.61 -25.72 28.21
CA ILE A 50 -15.91 -25.17 28.62
C ILE A 50 -16.58 -26.04 29.68
N SER A 51 -17.59 -25.48 30.36
CA SER A 51 -18.35 -26.22 31.37
C SER A 51 -19.07 -27.44 30.78
N GLU A 52 -19.39 -28.43 31.60
CA GLU A 52 -20.13 -29.64 31.20
C GLU A 52 -21.46 -29.32 30.52
N LYS A 53 -22.20 -28.34 31.06
CA LYS A 53 -23.47 -27.87 30.47
C LYS A 53 -23.28 -27.35 29.05
N LEU A 54 -22.20 -26.60 28.81
CA LEU A 54 -21.88 -26.09 27.48
C LEU A 54 -21.31 -27.18 26.57
N GLY A 55 -20.62 -28.19 27.13
CA GLY A 55 -20.18 -29.38 26.39
C GLY A 55 -21.36 -30.16 25.85
N GLN A 56 -22.34 -30.47 26.70
CA GLN A 56 -23.59 -31.13 26.30
C GLN A 56 -24.30 -30.35 25.21
N LEU A 57 -24.52 -29.04 25.41
CA LEU A 57 -25.17 -28.20 24.42
C LEU A 57 -24.48 -28.25 23.05
N ASN A 58 -23.15 -28.23 23.01
CA ASN A 58 -22.44 -28.26 21.74
C ASN A 58 -22.35 -29.66 21.12
N ALA A 59 -22.30 -30.72 21.94
CA ALA A 59 -22.47 -32.09 21.44
C ALA A 59 -23.84 -32.26 20.78
N ASP A 60 -24.92 -31.77 21.40
CA ASP A 60 -26.27 -31.82 20.84
C ASP A 60 -26.38 -31.03 19.53
N ARG A 61 -25.74 -29.85 19.47
CA ARG A 61 -25.63 -29.05 18.23
C ARG A 61 -24.91 -29.81 17.13
N PHE A 62 -23.80 -30.46 17.44
CA PHE A 62 -23.06 -31.25 16.46
C PHE A 62 -23.89 -32.44 15.97
N GLN A 63 -24.58 -33.16 16.84
CA GLN A 63 -25.48 -34.27 16.46
C GLN A 63 -26.62 -33.81 15.57
N SER A 64 -27.23 -32.68 15.91
CA SER A 64 -28.36 -32.11 15.18
C SER A 64 -27.95 -31.46 13.85
N TRP A 65 -26.66 -31.27 13.62
CA TRP A 65 -26.16 -30.63 12.41
C TRP A 65 -26.40 -31.51 11.18
N HIS A 66 -27.08 -30.99 10.16
CA HIS A 66 -27.31 -31.73 8.92
C HIS A 66 -27.51 -30.83 7.70
N THR A 67 -27.15 -31.34 6.52
CA THR A 67 -27.50 -30.73 5.22
C THR A 67 -28.79 -31.38 4.67
N PRO A 68 -29.48 -30.74 3.69
CA PRO A 68 -29.24 -29.41 3.16
C PRO A 68 -29.59 -28.29 4.16
N PHE A 69 -28.94 -27.14 4.00
CA PHE A 69 -29.27 -25.93 4.76
C PHE A 69 -30.42 -25.20 4.11
N THR A 70 -31.40 -24.86 4.92
CA THR A 70 -32.62 -24.15 4.58
C THR A 70 -32.89 -23.11 5.67
N GLN A 71 -33.81 -22.19 5.44
CA GLN A 71 -34.18 -21.20 6.46
C GLN A 71 -34.90 -21.82 7.66
N ASP A 72 -35.36 -23.08 7.56
CA ASP A 72 -36.00 -23.80 8.65
C ASP A 72 -35.00 -24.36 9.67
N ASN A 73 -33.79 -24.69 9.22
CA ASN A 73 -32.76 -25.31 10.07
C ASN A 73 -31.49 -24.47 10.23
N ALA A 74 -31.30 -23.43 9.42
CA ALA A 74 -30.11 -22.59 9.42
C ALA A 74 -30.48 -21.11 9.29
N ARG A 75 -29.54 -20.23 9.67
CA ARG A 75 -29.72 -18.78 9.71
C ARG A 75 -28.53 -18.06 9.09
N GLN A 76 -28.76 -16.92 8.45
CA GLN A 76 -27.69 -16.09 7.89
C GLN A 76 -26.68 -15.72 8.97
N ALA A 77 -25.39 -15.94 8.70
CA ALA A 77 -24.31 -15.80 9.68
C ALA A 77 -24.33 -14.46 10.43
N VAL A 78 -24.54 -13.35 9.71
CA VAL A 78 -24.56 -12.00 10.32
C VAL A 78 -25.72 -11.79 11.29
N LEU A 79 -26.85 -12.48 11.05
CA LEU A 79 -28.05 -12.44 11.90
C LEU A 79 -28.05 -13.53 12.98
N ALA A 80 -27.11 -14.49 12.90
CA ALA A 80 -27.03 -15.62 13.82
C ALA A 80 -26.02 -15.38 14.95
N PHE A 81 -24.98 -14.58 14.72
CA PHE A 81 -23.99 -14.25 15.76
C PHE A 81 -24.44 -13.06 16.60
N LYS A 82 -24.25 -13.16 17.92
CA LYS A 82 -24.58 -12.08 18.87
C LYS A 82 -23.43 -11.81 19.82
N GLY A 83 -22.97 -10.56 19.86
CA GLY A 83 -21.86 -10.09 20.70
C GLY A 83 -21.48 -8.67 20.30
N ASP A 84 -20.60 -8.01 21.06
CA ASP A 84 -20.36 -6.56 20.96
C ASP A 84 -20.10 -6.06 19.53
N VAL A 85 -19.31 -6.80 18.73
CA VAL A 85 -19.03 -6.45 17.33
C VAL A 85 -20.29 -6.52 16.45
N TYR A 86 -21.13 -7.53 16.66
CA TYR A 86 -22.36 -7.75 15.89
C TYR A 86 -23.47 -6.81 16.34
N THR A 87 -23.57 -6.53 17.65
CA THR A 87 -24.46 -5.49 18.18
C THR A 87 -24.09 -4.12 17.63
N GLY A 88 -22.80 -3.81 17.50
CA GLY A 88 -22.34 -2.57 16.87
C GLY A 88 -22.52 -2.53 15.35
N LEU A 89 -22.66 -3.69 14.69
CA LEU A 89 -22.99 -3.78 13.27
C LEU A 89 -24.49 -3.52 13.02
N GLU A 90 -25.35 -3.85 13.99
CA GLU A 90 -26.79 -3.61 13.97
C GLU A 90 -27.46 -4.15 12.69
N ALA A 91 -27.08 -5.37 12.28
CA ALA A 91 -27.49 -5.98 11.01
C ALA A 91 -29.01 -6.20 10.90
N GLU A 92 -29.74 -6.24 12.01
CA GLU A 92 -31.20 -6.25 12.05
C GLU A 92 -31.86 -4.99 11.45
N SER A 93 -31.12 -3.89 11.33
CA SER A 93 -31.58 -2.62 10.75
C SER A 93 -31.23 -2.46 9.27
N PHE A 94 -30.46 -3.40 8.70
CA PHE A 94 -29.98 -3.31 7.33
C PHE A 94 -31.12 -3.39 6.32
N ASN A 95 -31.02 -2.59 5.26
CA ASN A 95 -31.82 -2.77 4.05
C ASN A 95 -31.12 -3.76 3.09
N GLU A 96 -31.75 -4.08 1.95
CA GLU A 96 -31.20 -5.04 0.99
C GLU A 96 -29.87 -4.58 0.36
N ASP A 97 -29.66 -3.28 0.17
CA ASP A 97 -28.39 -2.73 -0.34
C ASP A 97 -27.28 -2.87 0.70
N ASP A 98 -27.59 -2.65 1.99
CA ASP A 98 -26.66 -2.87 3.10
C ASP A 98 -26.25 -4.36 3.19
N PHE A 99 -27.22 -5.27 3.04
CA PHE A 99 -26.95 -6.70 2.99
C PHE A 99 -26.11 -7.09 1.78
N ALA A 100 -26.41 -6.58 0.59
CA ALA A 100 -25.62 -6.82 -0.61
C ALA A 100 -24.18 -6.31 -0.44
N PHE A 101 -24.01 -5.13 0.16
CA PHE A 101 -22.71 -4.57 0.48
C PHE A 101 -21.95 -5.45 1.49
N ALA A 102 -22.56 -5.76 2.63
CA ALA A 102 -21.94 -6.63 3.62
C ALA A 102 -21.56 -7.98 3.02
N GLN A 103 -22.42 -8.57 2.20
CA GLN A 103 -22.19 -9.84 1.53
C GLN A 103 -20.92 -9.86 0.68
N LYS A 104 -20.65 -8.75 -0.02
CA LYS A 104 -19.44 -8.61 -0.83
C LYS A 104 -18.19 -8.33 0.02
N HIS A 105 -18.31 -7.53 1.08
CA HIS A 105 -17.17 -6.89 1.73
C HIS A 105 -16.80 -7.40 3.14
N LEU A 106 -17.68 -8.15 3.80
CA LEU A 106 -17.45 -8.71 5.13
C LEU A 106 -17.20 -10.22 5.04
N ARG A 107 -16.24 -10.71 5.82
CA ARG A 107 -15.98 -12.14 6.02
C ARG A 107 -15.92 -12.46 7.51
N ILE A 108 -16.44 -13.62 7.89
CA ILE A 108 -16.45 -14.11 9.27
C ILE A 108 -15.59 -15.38 9.33
N LEU A 109 -14.52 -15.36 10.14
CA LEU A 109 -13.57 -16.47 10.22
C LEU A 109 -14.05 -17.57 11.19
N SER A 110 -14.81 -18.53 10.67
CA SER A 110 -15.41 -19.63 11.43
C SER A 110 -14.47 -20.81 11.60
N GLY A 111 -14.36 -21.35 12.82
CA GLY A 111 -13.64 -22.61 13.06
C GLY A 111 -14.26 -23.82 12.35
N LEU A 112 -15.59 -23.86 12.20
CA LEU A 112 -16.31 -24.97 11.57
C LEU A 112 -16.56 -24.75 10.07
N TYR A 113 -16.92 -23.54 9.67
CA TYR A 113 -17.29 -23.22 8.29
C TYR A 113 -16.16 -22.54 7.50
N GLY A 114 -15.00 -22.34 8.11
CA GLY A 114 -13.88 -21.67 7.46
C GLY A 114 -14.12 -20.17 7.30
N LEU A 115 -14.55 -19.76 6.11
CA LEU A 115 -14.82 -18.36 5.79
C LEU A 115 -16.29 -18.18 5.40
N LEU A 116 -17.07 -17.53 6.26
CA LEU A 116 -18.48 -17.23 6.01
C LEU A 116 -18.64 -15.81 5.44
N LYS A 117 -19.62 -15.64 4.56
CA LYS A 117 -20.19 -14.35 4.17
C LYS A 117 -21.42 -14.04 5.05
N PRO A 118 -21.80 -12.77 5.22
CA PRO A 118 -22.94 -12.36 6.04
C PRO A 118 -24.25 -13.13 5.83
N LEU A 119 -24.60 -13.40 4.58
CA LEU A 119 -25.85 -14.07 4.20
C LEU A 119 -25.70 -15.59 4.08
N ASP A 120 -24.52 -16.16 4.34
CA ASP A 120 -24.34 -17.61 4.34
C ASP A 120 -25.15 -18.25 5.46
N LEU A 121 -25.97 -19.23 5.12
CA LEU A 121 -26.70 -20.00 6.11
C LEU A 121 -25.74 -20.83 6.96
N MET A 122 -25.93 -20.79 8.27
CA MET A 122 -25.25 -21.66 9.20
C MET A 122 -26.22 -22.23 10.23
N GLN A 123 -25.94 -23.45 10.68
CA GLN A 123 -26.58 -24.06 11.84
C GLN A 123 -25.79 -23.75 13.12
N PRO A 124 -26.44 -23.82 14.29
CA PRO A 124 -25.80 -23.50 15.56
C PRO A 124 -24.57 -24.39 15.81
N TYR A 125 -23.46 -23.77 16.19
CA TYR A 125 -22.23 -24.47 16.56
C TYR A 125 -21.45 -23.65 17.58
N ARG A 126 -20.44 -24.25 18.21
CA ARG A 126 -19.34 -23.52 18.80
C ARG A 126 -18.06 -24.28 18.51
N LEU A 127 -17.15 -23.64 17.80
CA LEU A 127 -15.83 -24.17 17.51
C LEU A 127 -14.92 -23.00 17.18
N GLU A 128 -13.97 -22.73 18.07
CA GLU A 128 -13.06 -21.58 17.93
C GLU A 128 -11.89 -22.00 17.02
N MET A 129 -11.41 -21.13 16.13
CA MET A 129 -10.35 -21.48 15.17
C MET A 129 -9.06 -21.99 15.85
N GLY A 130 -8.79 -21.56 17.09
CA GLY A 130 -7.64 -22.01 17.88
C GLY A 130 -7.80 -23.39 18.54
N THR A 131 -8.91 -24.10 18.34
CA THR A 131 -9.14 -25.41 18.94
C THR A 131 -8.16 -26.45 18.38
N LYS A 132 -7.45 -27.14 19.28
CA LYS A 132 -6.52 -28.24 18.97
C LYS A 132 -7.27 -29.55 18.74
N PHE A 133 -8.15 -29.56 17.75
CA PHE A 133 -8.90 -30.74 17.36
C PHE A 133 -8.09 -31.54 16.36
N GLU A 134 -7.53 -32.67 16.80
CA GLU A 134 -6.89 -33.63 15.92
C GLU A 134 -7.94 -34.24 14.98
N ASN A 135 -7.70 -34.12 13.69
CA ASN A 135 -8.63 -34.44 12.62
C ASN A 135 -7.89 -35.13 11.47
N ARG A 136 -8.63 -35.62 10.47
CA ARG A 136 -8.07 -36.32 9.30
C ARG A 136 -6.98 -35.55 8.53
N ARG A 137 -6.94 -34.23 8.63
CA ARG A 137 -6.03 -33.36 7.87
C ARG A 137 -4.89 -32.77 8.68
N GLY A 138 -4.88 -32.94 10.00
CA GLY A 138 -3.85 -32.40 10.88
C GLY A 138 -4.22 -32.40 12.35
N LYS A 139 -3.35 -31.83 13.16
CA LYS A 139 -3.48 -31.86 14.63
C LYS A 139 -4.40 -30.76 15.21
N ASP A 140 -4.79 -29.79 14.39
CA ASP A 140 -5.64 -28.68 14.77
C ASP A 140 -6.42 -28.11 13.56
N LEU A 141 -7.26 -27.11 13.81
CA LEU A 141 -8.05 -26.48 12.75
C LEU A 141 -7.21 -25.61 11.80
N TYR A 142 -6.06 -25.09 12.24
CA TYR A 142 -5.17 -24.33 11.33
C TYR A 142 -4.58 -25.25 10.27
N GLU A 143 -4.17 -26.47 10.64
CA GLU A 143 -3.72 -27.47 9.67
C GLU A 143 -4.86 -27.99 8.78
N PHE A 144 -6.07 -28.17 9.34
CA PHE A 144 -7.24 -28.59 8.56
C PHE A 144 -7.58 -27.62 7.43
N TRP A 145 -7.59 -26.33 7.75
CA TRP A 145 -7.93 -25.26 6.81
C TRP A 145 -6.76 -24.85 5.92
N GLY A 146 -5.52 -24.95 6.43
CA GLY A 146 -4.30 -24.68 5.70
C GLY A 146 -4.35 -23.37 4.90
N ARG A 147 -3.94 -23.43 3.63
CA ARG A 147 -3.96 -22.27 2.71
C ARG A 147 -5.32 -21.97 2.11
N LYS A 148 -6.33 -22.86 2.23
CA LYS A 148 -7.63 -22.66 1.58
C LYS A 148 -8.27 -21.34 1.98
N LEU A 149 -8.26 -21.03 3.28
CA LEU A 149 -8.85 -19.79 3.80
C LEU A 149 -8.08 -18.56 3.36
N THR A 150 -6.73 -18.63 3.32
CA THR A 150 -5.92 -17.50 2.85
C THR A 150 -6.07 -17.27 1.36
N ASP A 151 -6.20 -18.33 0.57
CA ASP A 151 -6.39 -18.25 -0.89
C ASP A 151 -7.78 -17.70 -1.23
N ALA A 152 -8.84 -18.16 -0.56
CA ALA A 152 -10.19 -17.64 -0.75
C ALA A 152 -10.34 -16.20 -0.22
N LEU A 153 -9.68 -15.87 0.89
CA LEU A 153 -9.64 -14.50 1.36
C LEU A 153 -8.93 -13.60 0.36
N LYS A 154 -7.78 -14.04 -0.20
CA LYS A 154 -7.06 -13.33 -1.25
C LYS A 154 -7.94 -13.12 -2.48
N ALA A 155 -8.62 -14.16 -2.96
CA ALA A 155 -9.57 -14.06 -4.06
C ALA A 155 -10.67 -13.02 -3.75
N SER A 156 -11.25 -13.02 -2.54
CA SER A 156 -12.26 -12.02 -2.15
C SER A 156 -11.72 -10.59 -2.07
N ILE A 157 -10.43 -10.42 -1.76
CA ILE A 157 -9.76 -9.11 -1.74
C ILE A 157 -9.47 -8.66 -3.17
N GLU A 158 -9.05 -9.57 -4.05
CA GLU A 158 -8.81 -9.31 -5.47
C GLU A 158 -10.12 -9.00 -6.23
N GLU A 159 -11.24 -9.60 -5.80
CA GLU A 159 -12.60 -9.31 -6.30
C GLU A 159 -13.22 -8.05 -5.68
N ALA A 160 -12.66 -7.49 -4.61
CA ALA A 160 -13.15 -6.26 -4.00
C ALA A 160 -12.73 -5.05 -4.87
N ASP A 161 -13.71 -4.34 -5.43
CA ASP A 161 -13.57 -3.38 -6.54
C ASP A 161 -12.44 -2.32 -6.39
N THR A 162 -11.97 -1.99 -5.17
CA THR A 162 -10.66 -1.39 -4.83
C THR A 162 -10.59 -1.12 -3.32
N LYS A 163 -9.38 -0.96 -2.75
CA LYS A 163 -9.20 -0.45 -1.37
C LYS A 163 -9.89 0.89 -1.15
N ASN A 164 -9.84 1.79 -2.14
CA ASN A 164 -10.48 3.10 -2.06
C ASN A 164 -11.99 2.94 -1.91
N ARG A 165 -12.63 2.08 -2.73
CA ARG A 165 -14.07 1.80 -2.64
C ARG A 165 -14.48 1.27 -1.27
N LEU A 166 -13.67 0.39 -0.66
CA LEU A 166 -13.93 -0.12 0.68
C LEU A 166 -13.82 0.99 1.75
N GLU A 167 -12.81 1.87 1.65
CA GLU A 167 -12.67 3.01 2.57
C GLU A 167 -13.81 4.02 2.40
N ASP A 168 -14.33 4.22 1.18
CA ASP A 168 -15.47 5.11 0.95
C ASP A 168 -16.76 4.59 1.60
N LEU A 169 -17.03 3.30 1.50
CA LEU A 169 -18.22 2.71 2.10
C LEU A 169 -18.11 2.67 3.63
N TYR A 170 -16.89 2.65 4.15
CA TYR A 170 -16.63 2.72 5.59
C TYR A 170 -16.57 4.15 6.14
N LEU A 171 -16.39 5.17 5.31
CA LEU A 171 -16.21 6.58 5.71
C LEU A 171 -17.29 7.11 6.66
N PRO A 172 -18.59 6.81 6.48
CA PRO A 172 -19.65 7.22 7.42
C PRO A 172 -19.48 6.65 8.84
N TYR A 173 -18.91 5.45 8.94
CA TYR A 173 -18.79 4.68 10.20
C TYR A 173 -17.42 4.86 10.88
N LYS A 174 -16.45 5.45 10.19
CA LYS A 174 -15.08 5.65 10.68
C LYS A 174 -15.09 6.61 11.87
N PRO A 175 -14.50 6.28 13.04
CA PRO A 175 -14.43 7.19 14.18
C PRO A 175 -13.77 8.53 13.80
N LYS A 176 -14.48 9.64 14.02
CA LYS A 176 -14.04 10.98 13.61
C LYS A 176 -13.54 11.78 14.81
N ARG A 177 -12.50 12.60 14.58
CA ARG A 177 -12.18 13.70 15.49
C ARG A 177 -13.35 14.68 15.50
N ARG A 178 -13.59 15.36 16.62
CA ARG A 178 -14.69 16.33 16.79
C ARG A 178 -14.74 17.34 15.62
N THR A 179 -15.62 17.13 14.64
CA THR A 179 -15.72 17.95 13.41
C THR A 179 -16.64 19.15 13.62
N LYS A 180 -16.55 20.15 12.74
CA LYS A 180 -17.51 21.27 12.74
C LYS A 180 -18.96 20.80 12.49
N ALA A 181 -19.15 19.72 11.72
CA ALA A 181 -20.45 19.11 11.51
C ALA A 181 -20.97 18.43 12.78
N GLN A 182 -20.11 17.68 13.50
CA GLN A 182 -20.48 17.08 14.79
C GLN A 182 -20.85 18.15 15.83
N ILE A 183 -20.07 19.23 15.94
CA ILE A 183 -20.40 20.36 16.82
C ILE A 183 -21.74 20.98 16.44
N ALA A 184 -22.03 21.12 15.14
CA ALA A 184 -23.31 21.64 14.66
C ALA A 184 -24.49 20.68 14.96
N ARG A 185 -24.29 19.36 14.85
CA ARG A 185 -25.30 18.36 15.25
C ARG A 185 -25.57 18.41 16.76
N GLU A 186 -24.52 18.45 17.58
CA GLU A 186 -24.61 18.61 19.04
C GLU A 186 -25.33 19.91 19.43
N ALA A 187 -25.17 20.98 18.64
CA ALA A 187 -25.87 22.25 18.81
C ALA A 187 -27.33 22.23 18.32
N GLY A 188 -27.81 21.11 17.76
CA GLY A 188 -29.19 20.95 17.28
C GLY A 188 -29.47 21.53 15.89
N LEU A 189 -28.45 21.70 15.05
CA LEU A 189 -28.59 22.31 13.72
C LEU A 189 -28.91 21.31 12.58
N GLU A 190 -28.96 20.00 12.86
CA GLU A 190 -29.28 18.99 11.85
C GLU A 190 -30.69 19.15 11.25
N PRO A 191 -31.75 19.43 12.04
CA PRO A 191 -33.07 19.67 11.47
C PRO A 191 -33.14 20.93 10.59
N LEU A 192 -32.31 21.95 10.84
CA LEU A 192 -32.17 23.11 9.95
C LEU A 192 -31.57 22.71 8.60
N ALA A 193 -30.51 21.91 8.62
CA ALA A 193 -29.87 21.40 7.40
C ALA A 193 -30.84 20.56 6.57
N ASP A 194 -31.58 19.66 7.21
CA ASP A 194 -32.55 18.79 6.54
C ASP A 194 -33.74 19.57 5.99
N ALA A 195 -34.26 20.55 6.73
CA ALA A 195 -35.38 21.37 6.27
C ALA A 195 -35.01 22.19 5.03
N LEU A 196 -33.84 22.83 5.01
CA LEU A 196 -33.38 23.61 3.85
C LEU A 196 -33.06 22.74 2.63
N TYR A 197 -32.59 21.52 2.84
CA TYR A 197 -32.32 20.57 1.75
C TYR A 197 -33.62 19.98 1.18
N ASN A 198 -34.55 19.56 2.04
CA ASN A 198 -35.78 18.88 1.63
C ASN A 198 -36.82 19.84 1.03
N ASP A 199 -36.87 21.10 1.49
CA ASP A 199 -37.76 22.12 0.96
C ASP A 199 -37.00 23.42 0.62
N PRO A 200 -36.46 23.54 -0.61
CA PRO A 200 -35.74 24.74 -1.02
C PRO A 200 -36.61 26.00 -1.15
N ALA A 201 -37.93 25.90 -0.95
CA ALA A 201 -38.82 27.06 -0.90
C ALA A 201 -38.69 27.86 0.40
N GLN A 202 -38.10 27.27 1.45
CA GLN A 202 -37.87 27.93 2.73
C GLN A 202 -36.78 29.01 2.62
N ASP A 203 -37.00 30.16 3.24
CA ASP A 203 -35.99 31.21 3.34
C ASP A 203 -34.93 30.84 4.41
N PRO A 204 -33.64 30.71 4.05
CA PRO A 204 -32.60 30.27 4.98
C PRO A 204 -32.45 31.14 6.23
N GLU A 205 -32.47 32.47 6.08
CA GLU A 205 -32.30 33.41 7.20
C GLU A 205 -33.47 33.34 8.17
N THR A 206 -34.70 33.29 7.63
CA THR A 206 -35.93 33.15 8.42
C THR A 206 -35.96 31.84 9.18
N LEU A 207 -35.65 30.73 8.51
CA LEU A 207 -35.69 29.42 9.14
C LEU A 207 -34.59 29.29 10.21
N ALA A 208 -33.39 29.80 9.94
CA ALA A 208 -32.26 29.78 10.87
C ALA A 208 -32.51 30.52 12.19
N ALA A 209 -33.41 31.52 12.21
CA ALA A 209 -33.77 32.25 13.43
C ALA A 209 -34.40 31.34 14.50
N GLY A 210 -35.02 30.22 14.10
CA GLY A 210 -35.58 29.22 15.01
C GLY A 210 -34.53 28.31 15.68
N TYR A 211 -33.27 28.39 15.27
CA TYR A 211 -32.19 27.49 15.69
C TYR A 211 -31.06 28.21 16.43
N LEU A 212 -31.31 29.42 16.91
CA LEU A 212 -30.32 30.18 17.69
C LEU A 212 -30.17 29.58 19.08
N ASN A 213 -28.92 29.31 19.48
CA ASN A 213 -28.61 28.69 20.76
C ASN A 213 -27.27 29.24 21.27
N LYS A 214 -27.32 30.27 22.12
CA LYS A 214 -26.12 30.91 22.68
C LYS A 214 -25.28 29.96 23.52
N ASP A 215 -25.93 29.07 24.28
CA ASP A 215 -25.24 28.11 25.15
C ASP A 215 -24.47 27.06 24.34
N ALA A 216 -24.92 26.77 23.11
CA ALA A 216 -24.22 25.92 22.15
C ALA A 216 -23.32 26.69 21.17
N GLY A 217 -23.09 28.00 21.37
CA GLY A 217 -22.22 28.83 20.52
C GLY A 217 -22.84 29.30 19.20
N VAL A 218 -24.16 29.19 19.03
CA VAL A 218 -24.91 29.63 17.85
C VAL A 218 -25.56 30.98 18.12
N GLU A 219 -24.78 32.06 17.99
CA GLU A 219 -25.19 33.42 18.39
C GLU A 219 -26.03 34.18 17.35
N GLY A 220 -26.15 33.68 16.12
CA GLY A 220 -26.89 34.33 15.05
C GLY A 220 -27.15 33.43 13.84
N THR A 221 -28.01 33.90 12.92
CA THR A 221 -28.45 33.12 11.75
C THR A 221 -27.30 32.68 10.86
N LYS A 222 -26.28 33.52 10.69
CA LYS A 222 -25.04 33.18 9.98
C LYS A 222 -24.31 31.98 10.59
N ALA A 223 -24.22 31.91 11.92
CA ALA A 223 -23.57 30.80 12.61
C ALA A 223 -24.39 29.50 12.46
N ALA A 224 -25.73 29.60 12.56
CA ALA A 224 -26.63 28.48 12.33
C ALA A 224 -26.53 27.94 10.89
N LEU A 225 -26.55 28.82 9.89
CA LEU A 225 -26.41 28.46 8.47
C LEU A 225 -25.02 27.90 8.13
N GLU A 226 -23.96 28.42 8.76
CA GLU A 226 -22.63 27.84 8.62
C GLU A 226 -22.55 26.42 9.22
N GLY A 227 -23.12 26.21 10.41
CA GLY A 227 -23.21 24.89 11.03
C GLY A 227 -23.99 23.89 10.17
N ALA A 228 -25.18 24.27 9.72
CA ALA A 228 -26.01 23.47 8.81
C ALA A 228 -25.28 23.14 7.50
N ARG A 229 -24.50 24.09 6.95
CA ARG A 229 -23.66 23.85 5.78
C ARG A 229 -22.59 22.79 6.05
N TYR A 230 -21.90 22.82 7.19
CA TYR A 230 -20.92 21.78 7.52
C TYR A 230 -21.55 20.39 7.63
N ILE A 231 -22.78 20.28 8.14
CA ILE A 231 -23.52 19.02 8.21
C ILE A 231 -23.75 18.46 6.80
N LEU A 232 -24.27 19.27 5.87
CA LEU A 232 -24.47 18.84 4.49
C LEU A 232 -23.14 18.56 3.77
N MET A 233 -22.10 19.38 3.97
CA MET A 233 -20.77 19.14 3.40
C MET A 233 -20.18 17.80 3.84
N GLU A 234 -20.34 17.42 5.11
CA GLU A 234 -19.86 16.12 5.62
C GLU A 234 -20.69 14.98 5.02
N ARG A 235 -22.02 15.11 5.00
CA ARG A 235 -22.93 14.13 4.38
C ARG A 235 -22.59 13.90 2.90
N PHE A 236 -22.36 14.98 2.15
CA PHE A 236 -22.05 14.89 0.72
C PHE A 236 -20.65 14.34 0.44
N ALA A 237 -19.68 14.64 1.31
CA ALA A 237 -18.31 14.19 1.14
C ALA A 237 -18.08 12.71 1.50
N GLU A 238 -19.06 12.07 2.15
CA GLU A 238 -18.99 10.67 2.59
C GLU A 238 -19.83 9.71 1.74
N ASP A 239 -20.45 10.21 0.68
CA ASP A 239 -21.18 9.37 -0.27
C ASP A 239 -20.21 8.62 -1.19
N ALA A 240 -20.25 7.30 -1.10
CA ALA A 240 -19.31 6.42 -1.80
C ALA A 240 -19.52 6.40 -3.33
N GLU A 241 -20.76 6.57 -3.81
CA GLU A 241 -21.05 6.63 -5.24
C GLU A 241 -20.52 7.92 -5.86
N LEU A 242 -20.74 9.04 -5.18
CA LEU A 242 -20.23 10.35 -5.58
C LEU A 242 -18.70 10.37 -5.58
N LEU A 243 -18.05 9.85 -4.52
CA LEU A 243 -16.58 9.75 -4.45
C LEU A 243 -16.01 8.93 -5.60
N GLY A 244 -16.61 7.75 -5.88
CA GLY A 244 -16.24 6.91 -7.02
C GLY A 244 -16.35 7.64 -8.36
N SER A 245 -17.53 8.21 -8.62
CA SER A 245 -17.83 8.93 -9.87
C SER A 245 -16.92 10.15 -10.08
N LEU A 246 -16.64 10.91 -9.02
CA LEU A 246 -15.75 12.07 -9.09
C LEU A 246 -14.29 11.65 -9.32
N ARG A 247 -13.79 10.60 -8.65
CA ARG A 247 -12.45 10.08 -8.91
C ARG A 247 -12.30 9.62 -10.35
N GLU A 248 -13.26 8.87 -10.89
CA GLU A 248 -13.21 8.45 -12.29
C GLU A 248 -13.23 9.65 -13.24
N PHE A 249 -14.08 10.65 -12.96
CA PHE A 249 -14.16 11.85 -13.77
C PHE A 249 -12.83 12.62 -13.80
N ILE A 250 -12.24 12.88 -12.63
CA ILE A 250 -10.96 13.59 -12.53
C ILE A 250 -9.81 12.75 -13.09
N TRP A 251 -9.82 11.43 -12.90
CA TRP A 251 -8.81 10.54 -13.47
C TRP A 251 -8.74 10.63 -15.00
N HIS A 252 -9.89 10.70 -15.67
CA HIS A 252 -9.95 10.72 -17.13
C HIS A 252 -9.73 12.10 -17.74
N ASN A 253 -10.10 13.17 -17.04
CA ASN A 253 -10.15 14.52 -17.60
C ASN A 253 -9.15 15.49 -16.95
N GLY A 254 -8.59 15.13 -15.80
CA GLY A 254 -7.67 15.96 -15.05
C GLY A 254 -6.26 15.98 -15.64
N GLN A 255 -5.57 17.09 -15.40
CA GLN A 255 -4.18 17.32 -15.72
C GLN A 255 -3.39 17.50 -14.41
N LEU A 256 -2.22 16.88 -14.33
CA LEU A 256 -1.27 17.12 -13.26
C LEU A 256 -0.50 18.40 -13.61
N LYS A 257 -0.72 19.46 -12.83
CA LYS A 257 0.04 20.71 -12.91
C LYS A 257 1.11 20.73 -11.84
N VAL A 258 2.32 21.08 -12.22
CA VAL A 258 3.49 21.14 -11.34
C VAL A 258 4.13 22.51 -11.49
N THR A 259 4.42 23.13 -10.35
CA THR A 259 5.10 24.42 -10.31
C THR A 259 6.22 24.42 -9.29
N VAL A 260 7.23 25.27 -9.50
CA VAL A 260 8.22 25.55 -8.45
C VAL A 260 7.59 26.34 -7.31
N VAL A 261 8.05 26.09 -6.09
CA VAL A 261 7.72 26.92 -4.92
C VAL A 261 8.52 28.22 -5.03
N ASP A 262 7.84 29.36 -4.90
CA ASP A 262 8.45 30.69 -4.98
C ASP A 262 9.72 30.79 -4.12
N GLY A 263 10.85 31.16 -4.74
CA GLY A 263 12.14 31.31 -4.08
C GLY A 263 12.98 30.04 -3.97
N LYS A 264 12.52 28.89 -4.50
CA LYS A 264 13.24 27.61 -4.51
C LYS A 264 13.89 27.27 -5.86
N GLU A 265 13.93 28.20 -6.81
CA GLU A 265 14.39 27.96 -8.20
C GLU A 265 15.87 27.55 -8.28
N ASN A 266 16.71 28.16 -7.45
CA ASN A 266 18.15 27.86 -7.43
C ASN A 266 18.45 26.53 -6.71
N GLU A 267 17.79 26.28 -5.58
CA GLU A 267 17.89 25.02 -4.81
C GLU A 267 17.36 23.83 -5.63
N GLY A 268 16.31 24.10 -6.41
CA GLY A 268 15.59 23.15 -7.23
C GLY A 268 16.16 22.87 -8.61
N ALA A 269 17.37 23.32 -8.95
CA ALA A 269 17.88 23.29 -10.33
C ALA A 269 17.80 21.90 -11.01
N LYS A 270 17.86 20.80 -10.25
CA LYS A 270 17.69 19.42 -10.75
C LYS A 270 16.25 19.05 -11.17
N PHE A 271 15.26 19.86 -10.79
CA PHE A 271 13.84 19.70 -11.12
C PHE A 271 13.36 20.76 -12.12
N ARG A 272 14.27 21.48 -12.78
CA ARG A 272 13.97 22.61 -13.66
C ARG A 272 12.94 22.27 -14.75
N ASP A 273 12.99 21.05 -15.27
CA ASP A 273 12.04 20.56 -16.29
C ASP A 273 10.58 20.52 -15.79
N TYR A 274 10.35 20.66 -14.47
CA TYR A 274 9.04 20.59 -13.82
C TYR A 274 8.61 21.91 -13.18
N PHE A 275 9.33 23.01 -13.39
CA PHE A 275 9.01 24.30 -12.74
C PHE A 275 7.72 24.93 -13.23
N ASP A 276 7.30 24.60 -14.45
CA ASP A 276 6.00 24.95 -15.03
C ASP A 276 5.64 23.86 -16.04
N HIS A 277 5.05 22.78 -15.52
CA HIS A 277 4.79 21.58 -16.30
C HIS A 277 3.36 21.09 -16.11
N VAL A 278 2.71 20.71 -17.21
CA VAL A 278 1.34 20.21 -17.21
C VAL A 278 1.22 19.01 -18.14
N GLU A 279 0.56 17.96 -17.67
CA GLU A 279 0.30 16.78 -18.47
C GLU A 279 -0.98 16.04 -18.03
N PRO A 280 -1.57 15.18 -18.89
CA PRO A 280 -2.74 14.38 -18.50
C PRO A 280 -2.41 13.44 -17.32
N LEU A 281 -3.21 13.51 -16.25
CA LEU A 281 -2.99 12.76 -15.01
C LEU A 281 -2.85 11.24 -15.24
N LYS A 282 -3.73 10.68 -16.07
CA LYS A 282 -3.75 9.25 -16.42
C LYS A 282 -2.52 8.77 -17.21
N LYS A 283 -1.75 9.69 -17.80
CA LYS A 283 -0.62 9.37 -18.70
C LYS A 283 0.74 9.73 -18.13
N VAL A 284 0.82 10.13 -16.86
CA VAL A 284 2.09 10.51 -16.23
C VAL A 284 3.04 9.30 -16.21
N PRO A 285 4.22 9.36 -16.85
CA PRO A 285 5.18 8.26 -16.84
C PRO A 285 5.79 8.04 -15.44
N SER A 286 6.13 6.78 -15.09
CA SER A 286 6.67 6.40 -13.77
C SER A 286 7.85 7.28 -13.31
N HIS A 287 8.90 7.40 -14.13
CA HIS A 287 10.10 8.17 -13.78
C HIS A 287 9.79 9.65 -13.47
N ARG A 288 8.78 10.22 -14.15
CA ARG A 288 8.38 11.60 -13.98
C ARG A 288 7.54 11.79 -12.72
N ALA A 289 6.57 10.90 -12.49
CA ALA A 289 5.80 10.88 -11.25
C ALA A 289 6.72 10.83 -10.02
N LEU A 290 7.72 9.94 -10.03
CA LEU A 290 8.69 9.82 -8.93
C LEU A 290 9.56 11.07 -8.79
N ALA A 291 9.95 11.73 -9.89
CA ALA A 291 10.70 12.98 -9.84
C ALA A 291 9.89 14.14 -9.25
N ILE A 292 8.61 14.27 -9.63
CA ILE A 292 7.68 15.28 -9.10
C ILE A 292 7.44 15.05 -7.60
N LEU A 293 7.15 13.81 -7.20
CA LEU A 293 6.94 13.45 -5.80
C LEU A 293 8.19 13.70 -4.94
N ARG A 294 9.38 13.41 -5.48
CA ARG A 294 10.64 13.74 -4.83
C ARG A 294 10.81 15.25 -4.67
N GLY A 295 10.56 16.04 -5.72
CA GLY A 295 10.65 17.49 -5.67
C GLY A 295 9.68 18.12 -4.66
N ARG A 296 8.47 17.56 -4.52
CA ARG A 296 7.52 17.94 -3.47
C ARG A 296 8.01 17.59 -2.07
N ASN A 297 8.52 16.37 -1.87
CA ASN A 297 9.04 15.94 -0.57
C ASN A 297 10.27 16.74 -0.12
N GLU A 298 11.08 17.20 -1.08
CA GLU A 298 12.21 18.10 -0.82
C GLU A 298 11.76 19.58 -0.66
N GLY A 299 10.46 19.89 -0.79
CA GLY A 299 9.91 21.24 -0.60
C GLY A 299 10.20 22.21 -1.74
N VAL A 300 10.55 21.71 -2.92
CA VAL A 300 10.91 22.52 -4.10
C VAL A 300 9.75 22.67 -5.07
N LEU A 301 8.96 21.61 -5.26
CA LEU A 301 7.83 21.60 -6.18
C LEU A 301 6.50 21.56 -5.42
N ALA A 302 5.49 22.19 -6.00
CA ALA A 302 4.09 21.98 -5.68
C ALA A 302 3.41 21.28 -6.86
N TYR A 303 2.37 20.49 -6.57
CA TYR A 303 1.49 19.96 -7.60
C TYR A 303 0.04 20.21 -7.25
N SER A 304 -0.81 20.25 -8.26
CA SER A 304 -2.25 20.20 -8.16
C SER A 304 -2.86 19.43 -9.32
N ILE A 305 -4.08 18.94 -9.16
CA ILE A 305 -4.87 18.39 -10.28
C ILE A 305 -5.85 19.44 -10.76
N VAL A 306 -5.72 19.84 -12.03
CA VAL A 306 -6.54 20.86 -12.69
C VAL A 306 -7.33 20.27 -13.86
N MET A 307 -8.42 20.91 -14.28
CA MET A 307 -9.21 20.45 -15.44
C MET A 307 -8.66 20.99 -16.77
N ASN A 308 -7.98 22.13 -16.72
CA ASN A 308 -7.32 22.77 -17.84
C ASN A 308 -6.12 23.59 -17.31
N ASP A 309 -5.19 23.93 -18.20
CA ASP A 309 -4.06 24.79 -17.87
C ASP A 309 -4.41 26.29 -17.95
N GLU A 310 -5.57 26.65 -17.44
CA GLU A 310 -5.97 28.05 -17.28
C GLU A 310 -5.88 28.44 -15.80
N PRO A 311 -5.59 29.71 -15.49
CA PRO A 311 -5.65 30.19 -14.12
C PRO A 311 -7.03 29.89 -13.54
N GLU A 312 -7.07 29.21 -12.40
CA GLU A 312 -8.33 28.82 -11.77
C GLU A 312 -9.11 30.07 -11.33
N ASP A 313 -10.10 30.47 -12.13
CA ASP A 313 -11.05 31.49 -11.70
C ASP A 313 -11.97 30.88 -10.66
N ARG A 314 -11.66 31.17 -9.40
CA ARG A 314 -12.45 30.69 -8.26
C ARG A 314 -13.91 31.14 -8.31
N ARG A 315 -14.31 32.10 -9.16
CA ARG A 315 -15.70 32.52 -9.35
C ARG A 315 -16.46 31.61 -10.30
N GLN A 316 -15.76 30.89 -11.17
CA GLN A 316 -16.38 29.93 -12.07
C GLN A 316 -16.65 28.60 -11.33
N PRO A 317 -17.80 27.95 -11.60
CA PRO A 317 -18.10 26.65 -11.03
C PRO A 317 -17.15 25.60 -11.61
N HIS A 318 -16.52 24.81 -10.73
CA HIS A 318 -15.74 23.67 -11.19
C HIS A 318 -16.68 22.59 -11.78
N PRO A 319 -16.31 21.85 -12.84
CA PRO A 319 -17.18 20.80 -13.42
C PRO A 319 -17.62 19.72 -12.40
N ALA A 320 -16.80 19.46 -11.39
CA ALA A 320 -17.16 18.57 -10.27
C ALA A 320 -18.32 19.11 -9.42
N GLU A 321 -18.45 20.44 -9.26
CA GLU A 321 -19.58 21.07 -8.55
C GLU A 321 -20.91 20.71 -9.23
N GLN A 322 -20.95 20.67 -10.58
CA GLN A 322 -22.13 20.25 -11.32
C GLN A 322 -22.49 18.77 -11.08
N ARG A 323 -21.49 17.90 -10.96
CA ARG A 323 -21.69 16.48 -10.66
C ARG A 323 -22.23 16.27 -9.25
N ILE A 324 -21.70 16.99 -8.27
CA ILE A 324 -22.19 16.98 -6.88
C ILE A 324 -23.64 17.46 -6.85
N ALA A 325 -23.93 18.60 -7.49
CA ALA A 325 -25.30 19.14 -7.57
C ALA A 325 -26.27 18.16 -8.24
N ALA A 326 -25.86 17.51 -9.34
CA ALA A 326 -26.68 16.51 -10.02
C ALA A 326 -26.96 15.28 -9.15
N HIS A 327 -25.93 14.75 -8.47
CA HIS A 327 -26.05 13.60 -7.59
C HIS A 327 -27.03 13.88 -6.43
N TRP A 328 -26.88 15.04 -5.78
CA TRP A 328 -27.74 15.48 -4.68
C TRP A 328 -29.02 16.21 -5.13
N ARG A 329 -29.32 16.22 -6.45
CA ARG A 329 -30.52 16.85 -7.05
C ARG A 329 -30.70 18.33 -6.69
N ILE A 330 -29.61 19.06 -6.46
CA ILE A 330 -29.60 20.49 -6.20
C ILE A 330 -29.61 21.24 -7.53
N ARG A 331 -30.56 22.17 -7.70
CA ARG A 331 -30.69 23.02 -8.89
C ARG A 331 -31.07 24.42 -8.46
N ASP A 332 -30.45 25.42 -9.07
CA ASP A 332 -30.85 26.82 -8.89
C ASP A 332 -32.01 27.16 -9.83
N ASN A 333 -33.23 27.09 -9.28
CA ASN A 333 -34.47 27.48 -9.95
C ASN A 333 -34.96 28.84 -9.43
N GLY A 334 -34.12 29.60 -8.71
CA GLY A 334 -34.48 30.87 -8.10
C GLY A 334 -35.33 30.76 -6.82
N ARG A 335 -35.39 29.58 -6.17
CA ARG A 335 -36.07 29.43 -4.88
C ARG A 335 -35.23 30.01 -3.74
N PRO A 336 -35.81 30.41 -2.60
CA PRO A 336 -35.09 31.10 -1.53
C PRO A 336 -33.82 30.38 -1.03
N ALA A 337 -33.83 29.04 -0.88
CA ALA A 337 -32.65 28.31 -0.41
C ALA A 337 -31.65 27.91 -1.52
N ASP A 338 -31.99 28.07 -2.80
CA ASP A 338 -31.20 27.53 -3.91
C ASP A 338 -29.77 28.09 -3.96
N LYS A 339 -29.61 29.39 -3.65
CA LYS A 339 -28.28 30.01 -3.57
C LYS A 339 -27.45 29.45 -2.42
N TRP A 340 -28.06 29.25 -1.26
CA TRP A 340 -27.38 28.65 -0.10
C TRP A 340 -26.97 27.21 -0.38
N LEU A 341 -27.86 26.39 -0.98
CA LEU A 341 -27.55 25.02 -1.39
C LEU A 341 -26.44 24.96 -2.45
N SER A 342 -26.42 25.90 -3.40
CA SER A 342 -25.34 26.02 -4.39
C SER A 342 -24.00 26.36 -3.72
N GLU A 343 -24.01 27.19 -2.67
CA GLU A 343 -22.82 27.42 -1.85
C GLU A 343 -22.39 26.17 -1.08
N VAL A 344 -23.32 25.36 -0.56
CA VAL A 344 -23.00 24.07 0.07
C VAL A 344 -22.27 23.16 -0.91
N VAL A 345 -22.77 23.02 -2.15
CA VAL A 345 -22.12 22.23 -3.21
C VAL A 345 -20.69 22.73 -3.48
N ARG A 346 -20.54 24.04 -3.68
CA ARG A 346 -19.23 24.65 -3.94
C ARG A 346 -18.24 24.42 -2.81
N TRP A 347 -18.68 24.57 -1.56
CA TRP A 347 -17.83 24.32 -0.39
C TRP A 347 -17.50 22.85 -0.21
N THR A 348 -18.45 21.95 -0.50
CA THR A 348 -18.22 20.49 -0.47
C THR A 348 -17.10 20.12 -1.42
N TRP A 349 -17.11 20.64 -2.66
CA TRP A 349 -16.01 20.43 -3.60
C TRP A 349 -14.69 20.99 -3.05
N ARG A 350 -14.63 22.29 -2.79
CA ARG A 350 -13.37 23.01 -2.59
C ARG A 350 -12.69 22.79 -1.24
N VAL A 351 -13.46 22.43 -0.22
CA VAL A 351 -12.96 22.28 1.16
C VAL A 351 -12.76 20.81 1.52
N LYS A 352 -13.54 19.89 0.93
CA LYS A 352 -13.53 18.47 1.28
C LYS A 352 -13.07 17.61 0.10
N LEU A 353 -13.89 17.52 -0.93
CA LEU A 353 -13.74 16.52 -1.98
C LEU A 353 -12.50 16.72 -2.87
N SER A 354 -12.14 17.96 -3.22
CA SER A 354 -11.00 18.23 -4.11
C SER A 354 -9.69 17.72 -3.51
N THR A 355 -9.44 18.02 -2.24
CA THR A 355 -8.22 17.59 -1.52
C THR A 355 -8.18 16.08 -1.32
N GLN A 356 -9.32 15.47 -1.00
CA GLN A 356 -9.43 14.02 -0.82
C GLN A 356 -9.16 13.30 -2.14
N ILE A 357 -9.81 13.72 -3.23
CA ILE A 357 -9.63 13.13 -4.55
C ILE A 357 -8.21 13.35 -5.07
N GLU A 358 -7.61 14.52 -4.84
CA GLU A 358 -6.22 14.77 -5.22
C GLU A 358 -5.27 13.81 -4.49
N THR A 359 -5.50 13.60 -3.19
CA THR A 359 -4.70 12.67 -2.38
C THR A 359 -4.83 11.24 -2.88
N ASP A 360 -6.06 10.78 -3.15
CA ASP A 360 -6.36 9.43 -3.63
C ASP A 360 -5.70 9.17 -5.00
N LEU A 361 -5.89 10.07 -5.96
CA LEU A 361 -5.39 9.91 -7.32
C LEU A 361 -3.86 10.02 -7.38
N MET A 362 -3.25 10.89 -6.58
CA MET A 362 -1.78 10.94 -6.50
C MET A 362 -1.19 9.74 -5.76
N GLY A 363 -1.93 9.16 -4.82
CA GLY A 363 -1.60 7.85 -4.23
C GLY A 363 -1.56 6.76 -5.30
N GLN A 364 -2.58 6.70 -6.16
CA GLN A 364 -2.65 5.76 -7.27
C GLN A 364 -1.50 5.95 -8.28
N VAL A 365 -1.19 7.20 -8.67
CA VAL A 365 -0.05 7.50 -9.55
C VAL A 365 1.26 7.04 -8.93
N ARG A 366 1.46 7.29 -7.63
CA ARG A 366 2.66 6.86 -6.91
C ARG A 366 2.81 5.34 -6.90
N GLU A 367 1.76 4.63 -6.50
CA GLU A 367 1.78 3.16 -6.41
C GLU A 367 2.10 2.52 -7.76
N ALA A 368 1.49 3.00 -8.84
CA ALA A 368 1.78 2.53 -10.19
C ALA A 368 3.24 2.84 -10.60
N ALA A 369 3.72 4.06 -10.31
CA ALA A 369 5.07 4.46 -10.65
C ALA A 369 6.15 3.66 -9.89
N GLU A 370 5.93 3.43 -8.59
CA GLU A 370 6.81 2.62 -7.75
C GLU A 370 6.86 1.17 -8.21
N ALA A 371 5.70 0.57 -8.54
CA ALA A 371 5.63 -0.79 -9.06
C ALA A 371 6.42 -0.95 -10.37
N GLU A 372 6.27 -0.01 -11.32
CA GLU A 372 7.04 -0.02 -12.56
C GLU A 372 8.55 0.12 -12.31
N ALA A 373 8.95 1.05 -11.44
CA ALA A 373 10.37 1.26 -11.10
C ALA A 373 10.98 0.02 -10.44
N ILE A 374 10.26 -0.62 -9.51
CA ILE A 374 10.68 -1.87 -8.86
C ILE A 374 10.86 -2.98 -9.90
N ASN A 375 9.95 -3.11 -10.87
CA ASN A 375 10.08 -4.12 -11.93
C ASN A 375 11.33 -3.90 -12.78
N VAL A 376 11.66 -2.65 -13.11
CA VAL A 376 12.91 -2.30 -13.81
C VAL A 376 14.13 -2.65 -12.96
N PHE A 377 14.11 -2.34 -11.66
CA PHE A 377 15.21 -2.70 -10.75
C PHE A 377 15.35 -4.21 -10.60
N ALA A 378 14.25 -4.96 -10.53
CA ALA A 378 14.24 -6.41 -10.45
C ALA A 378 14.82 -7.04 -11.73
N ALA A 379 14.46 -6.54 -12.91
CA ALA A 379 15.02 -6.98 -14.18
C ALA A 379 16.54 -6.69 -14.24
N ASN A 380 16.97 -5.48 -13.89
CA ASN A 380 18.38 -5.11 -13.86
C ASN A 380 19.18 -5.97 -12.86
N LEU A 381 18.62 -6.25 -11.68
CA LEU A 381 19.26 -7.11 -10.68
C LEU A 381 19.37 -8.56 -11.19
N LYS A 382 18.32 -9.09 -11.81
CA LYS A 382 18.33 -10.42 -12.42
C LYS A 382 19.42 -10.52 -13.48
N ASP A 383 19.54 -9.53 -14.36
CA ASP A 383 20.56 -9.51 -15.40
C ASP A 383 21.98 -9.48 -14.80
N LEU A 384 22.19 -8.71 -13.72
CA LEU A 384 23.45 -8.69 -12.99
C LEU A 384 23.79 -10.04 -12.33
N LEU A 385 22.81 -10.70 -11.72
CA LEU A 385 23.00 -12.00 -11.06
C LEU A 385 23.25 -13.14 -12.05
N LEU A 386 22.76 -13.02 -13.28
CA LEU A 386 22.90 -14.02 -14.34
C LEU A 386 24.04 -13.72 -15.32
N LEU A 387 24.87 -12.72 -15.04
CA LEU A 387 26.09 -12.46 -15.82
C LEU A 387 26.98 -13.72 -15.83
N ALA A 388 27.52 -14.04 -17.00
CA ALA A 388 28.38 -15.20 -17.14
C ALA A 388 29.65 -15.06 -16.28
N PRO A 389 29.98 -16.04 -15.42
CA PRO A 389 31.19 -16.01 -14.61
C PRO A 389 32.43 -16.14 -15.49
N ALA A 390 33.46 -15.32 -15.24
CA ALA A 390 34.75 -15.46 -15.93
C ALA A 390 35.54 -16.69 -15.43
N GLY A 391 35.10 -17.28 -14.31
CA GLY A 391 35.64 -18.52 -13.76
C GLY A 391 36.87 -18.32 -12.87
N PRO A 392 37.53 -19.42 -12.48
CA PRO A 392 38.57 -19.44 -11.46
C PRO A 392 39.92 -18.93 -11.99
N ARG A 393 39.99 -17.66 -12.38
CA ARG A 393 41.16 -17.02 -13.00
C ARG A 393 41.73 -15.94 -12.09
N PRO A 394 43.06 -15.86 -11.90
CA PRO A 394 43.67 -14.80 -11.11
C PRO A 394 43.28 -13.41 -11.63
N THR A 395 42.73 -12.58 -10.75
CA THR A 395 42.05 -11.33 -11.10
C THR A 395 42.60 -10.15 -10.29
N LEU A 396 42.80 -9.03 -10.97
CA LEU A 396 43.13 -7.75 -10.35
C LEU A 396 41.88 -6.88 -10.30
N GLY A 397 41.37 -6.60 -9.11
CA GLY A 397 40.26 -5.68 -8.89
C GLY A 397 40.72 -4.25 -8.70
N LEU A 398 40.17 -3.34 -9.50
CA LEU A 398 40.41 -1.90 -9.42
C LEU A 398 39.10 -1.21 -9.04
N TYR A 399 39.09 -0.59 -7.86
CA TYR A 399 38.01 0.28 -7.39
C TYR A 399 38.41 1.74 -7.65
N PRO A 400 37.88 2.38 -8.71
CA PRO A 400 38.36 3.69 -9.14
C PRO A 400 38.12 4.80 -8.12
N GLY A 401 38.98 5.81 -8.15
CA GLY A 401 38.86 6.99 -7.32
C GLY A 401 39.85 8.07 -7.71
N LEU A 402 39.45 9.34 -7.51
CA LEU A 402 40.29 10.51 -7.74
C LEU A 402 41.15 10.82 -6.51
N ARG A 403 40.64 11.67 -5.61
CA ARG A 403 41.36 12.20 -4.44
C ARG A 403 41.93 11.11 -3.52
N THR A 404 41.21 10.01 -3.34
CA THR A 404 41.60 8.91 -2.46
C THR A 404 42.42 7.83 -3.19
N GLY A 405 42.68 7.98 -4.49
CA GLY A 405 43.34 6.98 -5.34
C GLY A 405 42.44 5.81 -5.77
N VAL A 406 42.99 4.94 -6.61
CA VAL A 406 42.37 3.68 -7.06
C VAL A 406 42.80 2.58 -6.10
N LYS A 407 41.85 1.83 -5.54
CA LYS A 407 42.14 0.73 -4.61
C LYS A 407 42.30 -0.53 -5.42
N VAL A 408 43.27 -1.34 -5.02
CA VAL A 408 43.69 -2.50 -5.76
C VAL A 408 43.58 -3.71 -4.84
N ALA A 409 42.90 -4.75 -5.32
CA ALA A 409 42.89 -6.06 -4.71
C ALA A 409 43.42 -7.08 -5.72
N VAL A 410 44.31 -7.95 -5.27
CA VAL A 410 44.83 -9.07 -6.05
C VAL A 410 44.20 -10.32 -5.50
N ILE A 411 43.43 -11.01 -6.33
CA ILE A 411 42.80 -12.28 -5.96
C ILE A 411 43.31 -13.42 -6.84
N ASP A 412 43.50 -14.59 -6.24
CA ASP A 412 43.85 -15.79 -6.98
C ASP A 412 42.63 -16.43 -7.66
N GLY A 413 42.84 -17.53 -8.38
CA GLY A 413 41.76 -18.25 -9.07
C GLY A 413 40.70 -18.86 -8.15
N THR A 414 40.93 -18.95 -6.83
CA THR A 414 39.95 -19.45 -5.86
C THR A 414 39.13 -18.32 -5.22
N GLY A 415 39.49 -17.06 -5.48
CA GLY A 415 38.88 -15.88 -4.87
C GLY A 415 39.52 -15.45 -3.55
N GLN A 416 40.66 -16.05 -3.16
CA GLN A 416 41.43 -15.63 -1.99
C GLN A 416 42.19 -14.35 -2.30
N VAL A 417 42.20 -13.40 -1.35
CA VAL A 417 43.01 -12.18 -1.46
C VAL A 417 44.47 -12.53 -1.16
N VAL A 418 45.34 -12.28 -2.13
CA VAL A 418 46.79 -12.61 -2.04
C VAL A 418 47.67 -11.37 -1.94
N ASP A 419 47.16 -10.19 -2.32
CA ASP A 419 47.82 -8.89 -2.15
C ASP A 419 46.78 -7.76 -2.28
N HIS A 420 47.14 -6.56 -1.84
CA HIS A 420 46.30 -5.38 -2.00
C HIS A 420 47.11 -4.08 -1.90
N GLY A 421 46.50 -2.97 -2.29
CA GLY A 421 47.12 -1.66 -2.12
C GLY A 421 46.29 -0.53 -2.70
N ALA A 422 46.93 0.62 -2.88
CA ALA A 422 46.34 1.78 -3.54
C ALA A 422 47.36 2.42 -4.47
N ILE A 423 46.88 2.90 -5.62
CA ILE A 423 47.65 3.66 -6.60
C ILE A 423 46.99 5.03 -6.81
N PHE A 424 47.77 6.02 -7.22
CA PHE A 424 47.30 7.41 -7.33
C PHE A 424 47.53 7.99 -8.74
N PRO A 425 46.99 7.37 -9.80
CA PRO A 425 47.24 7.75 -11.19
C PRO A 425 46.61 9.09 -11.56
N HIS A 426 45.49 9.45 -10.91
CA HIS A 426 44.64 10.58 -11.29
C HIS A 426 44.90 11.82 -10.43
N ALA A 427 44.23 12.92 -10.75
CA ALA A 427 44.27 14.13 -9.95
C ALA A 427 43.78 13.87 -8.50
N PRO A 428 44.41 14.50 -7.49
CA PRO A 428 45.43 15.54 -7.59
C PRO A 428 46.89 15.05 -7.70
N GLN A 429 47.18 13.76 -7.48
CA GLN A 429 48.56 13.28 -7.40
C GLN A 429 49.20 13.00 -8.76
N ASN A 430 48.40 12.66 -9.78
CA ASN A 430 48.82 12.46 -11.17
C ASN A 430 50.02 11.49 -11.34
N LYS A 431 50.12 10.44 -10.50
CA LYS A 431 51.22 9.46 -10.54
C LYS A 431 50.94 8.36 -11.55
N TRP A 432 50.76 8.71 -12.82
CA TRP A 432 50.41 7.78 -13.90
C TRP A 432 51.46 6.68 -14.10
N GLU A 433 52.71 7.09 -14.33
CA GLU A 433 53.84 6.17 -14.61
C GLU A 433 54.14 5.20 -13.45
N PRO A 434 54.25 5.64 -12.18
CA PRO A 434 54.43 4.72 -11.07
C PRO A 434 53.26 3.76 -10.89
N SER A 435 52.03 4.20 -11.18
CA SER A 435 50.84 3.35 -11.06
C SER A 435 50.86 2.23 -12.10
N ILE A 436 51.24 2.52 -13.35
CA ILE A 436 51.42 1.48 -14.39
C ILE A 436 52.50 0.47 -13.98
N ALA A 437 53.65 0.94 -13.51
CA ALA A 437 54.74 0.05 -13.10
C ALA A 437 54.33 -0.87 -11.94
N GLN A 438 53.60 -0.34 -10.95
CA GLN A 438 53.11 -1.12 -9.82
C GLN A 438 52.05 -2.15 -10.27
N LEU A 439 51.12 -1.78 -11.15
CA LEU A 439 50.13 -2.70 -11.71
C LEU A 439 50.81 -3.84 -12.49
N ALA A 440 51.82 -3.53 -13.31
CA ALA A 440 52.60 -4.52 -14.05
C ALA A 440 53.31 -5.51 -13.11
N ALA A 441 53.92 -5.00 -12.03
CA ALA A 441 54.58 -5.83 -11.03
C ALA A 441 53.62 -6.82 -10.36
N TRP A 442 52.42 -6.37 -9.96
CA TRP A 442 51.39 -7.27 -9.44
C TRP A 442 50.92 -8.29 -10.48
N CYS A 443 50.67 -7.84 -11.72
CA CYS A 443 50.23 -8.73 -12.79
C CYS A 443 51.25 -9.85 -13.07
N GLN A 444 52.54 -9.51 -13.12
CA GLN A 444 53.61 -10.48 -13.36
C GLN A 444 53.82 -11.42 -12.17
N LYS A 445 53.85 -10.89 -10.94
CA LYS A 445 54.09 -11.66 -9.71
C LYS A 445 53.01 -12.72 -9.49
N TYR A 446 51.74 -12.35 -9.67
CA TYR A 446 50.59 -13.21 -9.36
C TYR A 446 49.97 -13.87 -10.60
N ARG A 447 50.62 -13.73 -11.77
CA ARG A 447 50.15 -14.29 -13.05
C ARG A 447 48.69 -13.92 -13.33
N ILE A 448 48.39 -12.63 -13.20
CA ILE A 448 47.05 -12.10 -13.40
C ILE A 448 46.62 -12.32 -14.85
N GLU A 449 45.39 -12.77 -15.02
CA GLU A 449 44.78 -12.98 -16.32
C GLU A 449 43.67 -11.96 -16.61
N LEU A 450 42.96 -11.54 -15.55
CA LEU A 450 41.79 -10.67 -15.62
C LEU A 450 42.02 -9.36 -14.86
N VAL A 451 41.52 -8.25 -15.39
CA VAL A 451 41.46 -6.96 -14.69
C VAL A 451 40.01 -6.51 -14.62
N ALA A 452 39.45 -6.49 -13.41
CA ALA A 452 38.10 -6.02 -13.12
C ALA A 452 38.13 -4.54 -12.73
N ILE A 453 37.35 -3.69 -13.41
CA ILE A 453 37.35 -2.24 -13.20
C ILE A 453 35.94 -1.79 -12.80
N GLY A 454 35.78 -1.20 -11.62
CA GLY A 454 34.50 -0.63 -11.19
C GLY A 454 34.00 0.47 -12.14
N ASN A 455 32.69 0.53 -12.36
CA ASN A 455 32.06 1.50 -13.27
C ASN A 455 31.70 2.85 -12.62
N GLY A 456 32.25 3.16 -11.44
CA GLY A 456 31.98 4.40 -10.72
C GLY A 456 32.84 5.60 -11.11
N THR A 457 33.10 6.44 -10.13
CA THR A 457 33.84 7.71 -10.31
C THR A 457 35.27 7.44 -10.75
N ALA A 458 35.71 8.10 -11.82
CA ALA A 458 37.02 7.91 -12.46
C ALA A 458 37.24 6.54 -13.14
N SER A 459 36.16 5.82 -13.46
CA SER A 459 36.21 4.54 -14.18
C SER A 459 36.82 4.68 -15.58
N ARG A 460 36.44 5.71 -16.34
CA ARG A 460 36.96 5.99 -17.70
C ARG A 460 38.47 6.22 -17.68
N GLU A 461 38.95 7.00 -16.74
CA GLU A 461 40.37 7.31 -16.55
C GLU A 461 41.15 6.06 -16.13
N THR A 462 40.56 5.24 -15.28
CA THR A 462 41.15 3.96 -14.83
C THR A 462 41.16 2.92 -15.95
N GLU A 463 40.13 2.86 -16.79
CA GLU A 463 40.12 2.03 -17.98
C GLU A 463 41.23 2.43 -18.97
N LYS A 464 41.42 3.74 -19.17
CA LYS A 464 42.54 4.26 -19.97
C LYS A 464 43.90 3.83 -19.39
N LEU A 465 44.07 3.90 -18.07
CA LEU A 465 45.29 3.45 -17.39
C LEU A 465 45.58 1.97 -17.65
N VAL A 466 44.58 1.10 -17.52
CA VAL A 466 44.71 -0.33 -17.82
C VAL A 466 44.97 -0.55 -19.31
N GLY A 467 44.39 0.26 -20.19
CA GLY A 467 44.70 0.20 -21.62
C GLY A 467 46.15 0.53 -21.96
N ASP A 468 46.74 1.51 -21.29
CA ASP A 468 48.16 1.84 -21.46
C ASP A 468 49.07 0.77 -20.84
N LEU A 469 48.68 0.17 -19.71
CA LEU A 469 49.34 -1.02 -19.15
C LEU A 469 49.40 -2.16 -20.18
N CYS A 470 48.27 -2.54 -20.78
CA CYS A 470 48.23 -3.62 -21.77
C CYS A 470 49.07 -3.33 -23.03
N LYS A 471 49.17 -2.05 -23.44
CA LYS A 471 50.01 -1.65 -24.59
C LYS A 471 51.50 -1.76 -24.30
N ARG A 472 51.91 -1.44 -23.07
CA ARG A 472 53.32 -1.43 -22.67
C ARG A 472 53.84 -2.82 -22.29
N TYR A 473 52.97 -3.68 -21.79
CA TYR A 473 53.28 -5.03 -21.35
C TYR A 473 52.38 -6.05 -22.07
N PRO A 474 52.45 -6.15 -23.42
CA PRO A 474 51.60 -7.04 -24.20
C PRO A 474 51.78 -8.53 -23.86
N GLU A 475 52.93 -8.91 -23.30
CA GLU A 475 53.24 -10.27 -22.86
C GLU A 475 52.38 -10.75 -21.69
N LEU A 476 51.78 -9.83 -20.91
CA LEU A 476 50.88 -10.17 -19.80
C LEU A 476 49.53 -10.73 -20.27
N LYS A 477 49.13 -10.49 -21.54
CA LYS A 477 47.88 -11.00 -22.15
C LYS A 477 46.62 -10.78 -21.29
N LEU A 478 46.53 -9.62 -20.63
CA LEU A 478 45.44 -9.28 -19.72
C LEU A 478 44.12 -9.07 -20.48
N ALA A 479 43.04 -9.67 -19.98
CA ALA A 479 41.68 -9.31 -20.38
C ALA A 479 41.11 -8.30 -19.36
N ARG A 480 40.73 -7.11 -19.82
CA ARG A 480 40.12 -6.08 -18.97
C ARG A 480 38.61 -6.04 -19.15
N ILE A 481 37.87 -5.96 -18.06
CA ILE A 481 36.40 -5.94 -18.05
C ILE A 481 35.93 -4.88 -17.06
N VAL A 482 34.97 -4.06 -17.47
CA VAL A 482 34.28 -3.13 -16.59
C VAL A 482 33.15 -3.87 -15.89
N VAL A 483 33.09 -3.74 -14.56
CA VAL A 483 32.17 -4.44 -13.68
C VAL A 483 31.29 -3.42 -12.95
N ASN A 484 30.03 -3.76 -12.76
CA ASN A 484 29.11 -2.96 -11.96
C ASN A 484 29.60 -2.90 -10.50
N GLU A 485 29.80 -1.71 -9.95
CA GLU A 485 30.25 -1.52 -8.56
C GLU A 485 29.12 -1.25 -7.56
N SER A 486 27.85 -1.22 -8.01
CA SER A 486 26.70 -0.98 -7.14
C SER A 486 26.66 -1.99 -6.00
N GLY A 487 26.53 -1.50 -4.77
CA GLY A 487 26.57 -2.32 -3.56
C GLY A 487 27.97 -2.68 -3.05
N ALA A 488 29.06 -2.41 -3.78
CA ALA A 488 30.41 -2.73 -3.29
C ALA A 488 30.78 -1.89 -2.05
N SER A 489 30.33 -0.64 -1.99
CA SER A 489 30.46 0.20 -0.79
C SER A 489 29.62 -0.32 0.38
N ILE A 490 28.40 -0.80 0.13
CA ILE A 490 27.52 -1.41 1.15
C ILE A 490 28.17 -2.67 1.72
N TYR A 491 28.61 -3.59 0.84
CA TYR A 491 29.36 -4.77 1.23
C TYR A 491 30.57 -4.40 2.09
N SER A 492 31.40 -3.45 1.63
CA SER A 492 32.65 -3.10 2.32
C SER A 492 32.46 -2.64 3.77
N ALA A 493 31.37 -1.92 4.03
CA ALA A 493 30.99 -1.40 5.34
C ALA A 493 30.11 -2.38 6.15
N SER A 494 29.74 -3.53 5.60
CA SER A 494 28.89 -4.52 6.27
C SER A 494 29.64 -5.25 7.39
N GLU A 495 28.87 -5.76 8.35
CA GLU A 495 29.39 -6.66 9.36
C GLU A 495 29.91 -7.97 8.74
N PHE A 496 29.25 -8.47 7.69
CA PHE A 496 29.67 -9.66 6.96
C PHE A 496 31.09 -9.52 6.39
N ALA A 497 31.36 -8.44 5.64
CA ALA A 497 32.69 -8.19 5.07
C ALA A 497 33.74 -7.94 6.16
N SER A 498 33.35 -7.34 7.28
CA SER A 498 34.26 -7.15 8.42
C SER A 498 34.69 -8.47 9.07
N ARG A 499 33.83 -9.50 9.02
CA ARG A 499 34.16 -10.86 9.49
C ARG A 499 34.93 -11.65 8.43
N GLU A 500 34.59 -11.48 7.15
CA GLU A 500 35.24 -12.18 6.03
C GLU A 500 36.68 -11.68 5.81
N LEU A 501 36.92 -10.38 5.98
CA LEU A 501 38.19 -9.69 5.69
C LEU A 501 38.57 -8.74 6.83
N PRO A 502 38.84 -9.26 8.04
CA PRO A 502 39.01 -8.44 9.25
C PRO A 502 40.23 -7.52 9.18
N ASP A 503 41.31 -7.97 8.55
CA ASP A 503 42.58 -7.24 8.48
C ASP A 503 42.64 -6.22 7.33
N LEU A 504 41.60 -6.13 6.50
CA LEU A 504 41.55 -5.20 5.36
C LEU A 504 40.77 -3.94 5.71
N ASP A 505 41.31 -2.79 5.27
CA ASP A 505 40.61 -1.50 5.32
C ASP A 505 39.29 -1.56 4.52
N VAL A 506 38.30 -0.79 4.97
CA VAL A 506 36.98 -0.69 4.35
C VAL A 506 37.08 -0.41 2.84
N THR A 507 37.99 0.46 2.40
CA THR A 507 38.09 0.80 0.98
C THR A 507 38.71 -0.31 0.13
N ILE A 508 39.54 -1.17 0.71
CA ILE A 508 40.13 -2.33 0.03
C ILE A 508 39.09 -3.43 -0.16
N ARG A 509 38.19 -3.65 0.81
CA ARG A 509 37.09 -4.63 0.70
C ARG A 509 36.20 -4.38 -0.51
N GLY A 510 35.98 -3.11 -0.87
CA GLY A 510 35.29 -2.75 -2.11
C GLY A 510 36.00 -3.24 -3.38
N ALA A 511 37.33 -3.12 -3.43
CA ALA A 511 38.14 -3.63 -4.55
C ALA A 511 38.14 -5.16 -4.61
N VAL A 512 38.12 -5.85 -3.46
CA VAL A 512 37.96 -7.30 -3.38
C VAL A 512 36.62 -7.72 -3.99
N SER A 513 35.53 -7.03 -3.66
CA SER A 513 34.21 -7.33 -4.24
C SER A 513 34.17 -7.13 -5.75
N ILE A 514 34.78 -6.06 -6.27
CA ILE A 514 34.90 -5.85 -7.73
C ILE A 514 35.62 -7.03 -8.41
N ALA A 515 36.73 -7.49 -7.83
CA ALA A 515 37.50 -8.59 -8.39
C ALA A 515 36.68 -9.89 -8.42
N ARG A 516 36.04 -10.23 -7.31
CA ARG A 516 35.25 -11.46 -7.15
C ARG A 516 33.99 -11.49 -8.00
N ARG A 517 33.33 -10.34 -8.19
CA ARG A 517 32.19 -10.20 -9.12
C ARG A 517 32.55 -10.59 -10.54
N LEU A 518 33.79 -10.36 -10.99
CA LEU A 518 34.19 -10.79 -12.33
C LEU A 518 34.35 -12.31 -12.41
N GLN A 519 34.90 -12.93 -11.36
CA GLN A 519 35.05 -14.39 -11.30
C GLN A 519 33.68 -15.07 -11.26
N ASP A 520 32.80 -14.62 -10.36
CA ASP A 520 31.44 -15.11 -10.21
C ASP A 520 30.51 -14.00 -9.66
N PRO A 521 29.70 -13.37 -10.54
CA PRO A 521 28.76 -12.32 -10.14
C PRO A 521 27.74 -12.80 -9.10
N LEU A 522 27.20 -14.01 -9.26
CA LEU A 522 26.16 -14.54 -8.39
C LEU A 522 26.70 -14.78 -6.99
N ALA A 523 27.84 -15.48 -6.87
CA ALA A 523 28.44 -15.83 -5.58
C ALA A 523 28.86 -14.60 -4.76
N GLU A 524 29.20 -13.49 -5.41
CA GLU A 524 29.62 -12.26 -4.74
C GLU A 524 28.43 -11.32 -4.44
N LEU A 525 27.45 -11.18 -5.34
CA LEU A 525 26.31 -10.28 -5.15
C LEU A 525 25.32 -10.75 -4.07
N VAL A 526 25.22 -12.05 -3.80
CA VAL A 526 24.37 -12.60 -2.72
C VAL A 526 24.86 -12.27 -1.30
N LYS A 527 26.05 -11.68 -1.17
CA LYS A 527 26.65 -11.29 0.12
C LYS A 527 26.18 -9.91 0.61
N ILE A 528 25.39 -9.18 -0.18
CA ILE A 528 25.03 -7.77 0.02
C ILE A 528 23.64 -7.64 0.64
#